data_AF-A0A2I0X117-F1
#
_entry.id   AF-A0A2I0X117-F1
#
_cell.length_a   1.000
_cell.length_b   1.000
_cell.length_c   1.000
_cell.angle_alpha   90.00
_cell.angle_beta   90.00
_cell.angle_gamma   90.00
#
_symmetry.space_group_name_H-M   'P 1'
#
loop_
_entity.id
_entity.type
_entity.pdbx_description
1 polymer ?
#
loop_
_entity_poly.entity_id
_entity_poly.type
_entity_poly.pdbx_seq_one_letter_code
_entity_poly.pdbx_strand_id
1 'polypeptide(L)'
;MTQASLGVTKKEKGAENVPIFLKIDDQKLVIGTLSIDKCAQIHYDLVFDKEFELSHGSKNASVFFIGYKKVIVGDEYPFYFHYSLTFS
;
A
#
# COMPACT_ATOMS: atom_id res chain seq x y z
N MET A 1 2.82 -2.95 6.01
CA MET A 1 1.73 -2.46 5.14
C MET A 1 0.62 -3.49 5.17
N THR A 2 -0.62 -3.06 5.41
CA THR A 2 -1.74 -3.98 5.67
C THR A 2 -2.80 -3.97 4.59
N GLN A 3 -2.88 -2.91 3.77
CA GLN A 3 -3.94 -2.80 2.76
C GLN A 3 -3.61 -1.84 1.63
N ALA A 4 -4.16 -2.11 0.44
CA ALA A 4 -4.36 -1.13 -0.62
C ALA A 4 -5.81 -1.13 -1.11
N SER A 5 -6.34 0.02 -1.50
CA SER A 5 -7.70 0.17 -2.04
C SER A 5 -7.80 1.21 -3.14
N LEU A 6 -8.78 1.03 -4.03
CA LEU A 6 -9.14 2.03 -5.03
C LEU A 6 -9.98 3.15 -4.41
N GLY A 7 -9.66 4.39 -4.78
CA GLY A 7 -10.49 5.54 -4.50
C GLY A 7 -11.82 5.51 -5.26
N VAL A 8 -12.82 6.18 -4.69
CA VAL A 8 -14.13 6.35 -5.34
C VAL A 8 -13.95 7.17 -6.62
N THR A 9 -14.23 6.55 -7.76
CA THR A 9 -14.27 7.21 -9.07
C THR A 9 -15.72 7.25 -9.56
N LYS A 10 -16.12 8.35 -10.22
CA LYS A 10 -17.40 8.41 -10.92
C LYS A 10 -17.39 7.32 -12.00
N LYS A 11 -18.46 6.52 -12.10
CA LYS A 11 -18.61 5.27 -12.90
C LYS A 11 -18.48 5.45 -14.42
N GLU A 12 -17.49 6.18 -14.92
CA GLU A 12 -17.41 6.59 -16.33
C GLU A 12 -16.32 5.87 -17.12
N LYS A 13 -15.37 5.21 -16.46
CA LYS A 13 -14.34 4.40 -17.13
C LYS A 13 -14.36 3.00 -16.53
N GLY A 14 -14.46 2.00 -17.42
CA GLY A 14 -14.79 0.61 -17.12
C GLY A 14 -13.77 -0.12 -16.24
N ALA A 15 -13.78 -1.45 -16.31
CA ALA A 15 -12.98 -2.40 -15.54
C ALA A 15 -11.45 -2.23 -15.71
N GLU A 16 -10.91 -1.10 -15.28
CA GLU A 16 -9.49 -0.82 -15.26
C GLU A 16 -8.86 -1.68 -14.19
N ASN A 17 -8.00 -2.60 -14.62
CA ASN A 17 -7.15 -3.37 -13.74
C ASN A 17 -5.92 -2.52 -13.43
N VAL A 18 -5.77 -2.14 -12.17
CA VAL A 18 -4.71 -1.27 -11.69
C VAL A 18 -3.66 -2.14 -10.98
N PRO A 19 -2.54 -2.51 -11.64
CA PRO A 19 -1.48 -3.24 -10.98
C PRO A 19 -0.81 -2.35 -9.92
N ILE A 20 -0.52 -2.96 -8.77
CA ILE A 20 0.20 -2.34 -7.66
C ILE A 20 1.63 -2.86 -7.67
N PHE A 21 2.58 -1.92 -7.68
CA PHE A 21 3.99 -2.22 -7.71
C PHE A 21 4.65 -1.88 -6.38
N LEU A 22 5.54 -2.77 -5.96
CA LEU A 22 6.47 -2.57 -4.87
C LEU A 22 7.87 -2.54 -5.46
N LYS A 23 8.63 -1.49 -5.17
CA LYS A 23 10.05 -1.41 -5.51
C LYS A 23 10.88 -1.46 -4.23
N ILE A 24 11.87 -2.35 -4.23
CA ILE A 24 12.87 -2.49 -3.17
C ILE A 24 14.22 -2.59 -3.88
N ASP A 25 15.14 -1.69 -3.55
CA ASP A 25 16.39 -1.51 -4.30
C ASP A 25 16.07 -1.33 -5.80
N ASP A 26 16.70 -2.10 -6.70
CA ASP A 26 16.43 -2.06 -8.14
C ASP A 26 15.39 -3.08 -8.62
N GLN A 27 14.72 -3.78 -7.70
CA GLN A 27 13.72 -4.79 -8.03
C GLN A 27 12.31 -4.21 -7.95
N LYS A 28 11.53 -4.36 -9.02
CA LYS A 28 10.12 -3.93 -9.09
C LYS A 28 9.21 -5.16 -9.21
N LEU A 29 8.38 -5.38 -8.21
CA LEU A 29 7.46 -6.52 -8.09
C LEU A 29 6.01 -6.07 -8.25
N VAL A 30 5.18 -6.90 -8.85
CA VAL A 30 3.71 -6.74 -8.80
C VAL A 30 3.21 -7.46 -7.56
N ILE A 31 2.60 -6.73 -6.64
CA ILE A 31 2.08 -7.29 -5.38
C ILE A 31 0.57 -7.48 -5.39
N GLY A 32 -0.13 -6.91 -6.37
CA GLY A 32 -1.57 -7.03 -6.48
C GLY A 32 -2.11 -6.35 -7.72
N THR A 33 -3.40 -6.56 -7.99
CA THR A 33 -4.14 -5.84 -9.03
C THR A 33 -5.51 -5.48 -8.49
N LEU A 34 -5.80 -4.18 -8.45
CA LEU A 34 -7.10 -3.68 -8.01
C LEU A 34 -8.03 -3.51 -9.22
N SER A 35 -9.32 -3.78 -9.04
CA SER A 35 -10.36 -3.39 -9.98
C SER A 35 -11.67 -3.14 -9.24
N ILE A 36 -12.44 -2.14 -9.69
CA ILE A 36 -13.69 -1.74 -9.03
C ILE A 36 -14.72 -2.89 -9.05
N ASP A 37 -14.72 -3.69 -10.11
CA ASP A 37 -15.67 -4.77 -10.35
C ASP A 37 -15.27 -6.11 -9.71
N LYS A 38 -13.96 -6.37 -9.52
CA LYS A 38 -13.47 -7.68 -9.04
C LYS A 38 -12.83 -7.61 -7.67
N CYS A 39 -11.96 -6.65 -7.45
CA CYS A 39 -11.13 -6.57 -6.24
C CYS A 39 -10.75 -5.12 -5.97
N ALA A 40 -11.66 -4.36 -5.36
CA ALA A 40 -11.45 -2.95 -5.10
C ALA A 40 -10.43 -2.69 -3.96
N GLN A 41 -10.10 -3.73 -3.19
CA GLN A 41 -9.23 -3.67 -2.02
C GLN A 41 -8.49 -5.00 -1.83
N ILE A 42 -7.21 -4.93 -1.47
CA ILE A 42 -6.34 -6.07 -1.17
C ILE A 42 -5.78 -5.89 0.24
N HIS A 43 -5.85 -6.95 1.04
CA HIS A 43 -5.14 -7.04 2.31
C HIS A 43 -3.75 -7.64 2.09
N TYR A 44 -2.77 -7.08 2.78
CA TYR A 44 -1.38 -7.51 2.75
C TYR A 44 -0.92 -7.90 4.14
N ASP A 45 0.01 -8.84 4.19
CA ASP A 45 0.82 -9.14 5.36
C ASP A 45 2.29 -8.88 4.99
N LEU A 46 2.62 -7.61 4.75
CA LEU A 46 3.95 -7.19 4.29
C LEU A 46 4.64 -6.34 5.35
N VAL A 47 5.83 -6.77 5.77
CA VAL A 47 6.72 -6.05 6.67
C VAL A 47 8.02 -5.75 5.93
N PHE A 48 8.52 -4.52 6.05
CA PHE A 48 9.72 -4.06 5.36
C PHE A 48 10.72 -3.55 6.39
N ASP A 49 11.93 -4.11 6.37
CA ASP A 49 13.06 -3.70 7.23
C ASP A 49 14.03 -2.74 6.53
N LYS A 50 13.72 -2.33 5.29
CA LYS A 50 14.48 -1.39 4.48
C LYS A 50 13.55 -0.46 3.71
N GLU A 51 14.13 0.56 3.07
CA GLU A 51 13.38 1.48 2.23
C GLU A 51 12.71 0.76 1.06
N PHE A 52 11.50 1.21 0.76
CA PHE A 52 10.66 0.67 -0.30
C PHE A 52 9.82 1.79 -0.90
N GLU A 53 9.39 1.59 -2.14
CA GLU A 53 8.48 2.50 -2.85
C GLU A 53 7.24 1.74 -3.30
N LEU A 54 6.07 2.35 -3.14
CA LEU A 54 4.80 1.84 -3.67
C LEU A 54 4.37 2.73 -4.83
N SER A 55 3.92 2.11 -5.92
CA SER A 55 3.34 2.82 -7.07
C SER A 55 2.21 2.01 -7.70
N HIS A 56 1.45 2.63 -8.61
CA HIS A 56 0.36 1.97 -9.34
C HIS A 56 0.40 2.25 -10.84
N GLY A 57 -0.19 1.35 -11.64
CA GLY A 57 -0.16 1.43 -13.10
C GLY A 57 -1.12 2.43 -13.74
N SER A 58 -2.08 2.98 -12.98
CA SER A 58 -3.07 3.92 -13.52
C SER A 58 -2.60 5.37 -13.45
N LYS A 59 -3.02 6.18 -14.44
CA LYS A 59 -2.92 7.65 -14.39
C LYS A 59 -4.22 8.32 -13.91
N ASN A 60 -5.31 7.57 -13.85
CA ASN A 60 -6.66 8.09 -13.64
C ASN A 60 -7.28 7.61 -12.32
N ALA A 61 -6.76 6.53 -11.75
CA ALA A 61 -7.22 6.01 -10.46
C ALA A 61 -6.36 6.55 -9.32
N SER A 62 -7.01 6.88 -8.21
CA SER A 62 -6.34 7.06 -6.92
C SER A 62 -6.25 5.71 -6.20
N VAL A 63 -5.08 5.39 -5.67
CA VAL A 63 -4.88 4.21 -4.80
C VAL A 63 -4.45 4.68 -3.42
N PHE A 64 -5.12 4.16 -2.40
CA PHE A 64 -4.80 4.44 -1.00
C PHE A 64 -4.12 3.23 -0.38
N PHE A 65 -3.08 3.48 0.41
CA PHE A 65 -2.33 2.45 1.13
C PHE A 65 -2.47 2.70 2.64
N ILE A 66 -2.66 1.63 3.39
CA ILE A 66 -2.74 1.67 4.85
C ILE A 66 -1.70 0.71 5.43
N GLY A 67 -1.05 1.14 6.50
CA GLY A 67 -0.08 0.33 7.22
C GLY A 67 0.38 1.02 8.49
N TYR A 68 1.21 0.30 9.25
CA TYR A 68 1.81 0.80 10.46
C TYR A 68 3.31 0.99 10.23
N LYS A 69 3.87 2.05 10.82
CA LYS A 69 5.31 2.28 10.88
C LYS A 69 5.79 1.88 12.27
N LYS A 70 6.76 0.96 12.34
CA LYS A 70 7.43 0.64 13.59
C LYS A 70 8.43 1.76 13.89
N VAL A 71 8.25 2.48 15.00
CA VAL A 71 9.27 3.39 15.54
C VAL A 71 10.01 2.62 16.61
N ILE A 72 11.28 2.29 16.36
CA ILE A 72 12.14 1.64 17.36
C ILE A 72 12.72 2.76 18.23
N VAL A 73 12.28 2.82 19.49
CA VAL A 73 12.82 3.75 20.50
C VAL A 73 13.63 2.93 21.49
N GLY A 74 14.95 2.81 21.26
CA GLY A 74 15.91 2.18 22.18
C GLY A 74 15.78 0.66 22.36
N ASP A 75 16.90 0.01 22.73
CA ASP A 75 17.04 -1.43 22.96
C ASP A 75 16.47 -1.90 24.31
N GLU A 76 15.47 -1.22 24.89
CA GLU A 76 14.89 -1.62 26.18
C GLU A 76 13.47 -2.17 26.02
N TYR A 77 13.35 -3.45 26.36
CA TYR A 77 12.10 -4.19 26.49
C TYR A 77 11.27 -3.61 27.63
N PRO A 78 9.94 -3.43 27.49
CA PRO A 78 9.07 -3.96 26.44
C PRO A 78 8.93 -3.04 25.23
N PHE A 79 8.71 -3.63 24.05
CA PHE A 79 8.44 -2.91 22.81
C PHE A 79 7.14 -2.08 22.92
N TYR A 80 7.28 -0.77 23.16
CA TYR A 80 6.15 0.15 23.02
C TYR A 80 5.96 0.48 21.54
N PHE A 81 4.91 -0.07 20.92
CA PHE A 81 4.52 0.33 19.57
C PHE A 81 3.99 1.77 19.61
N HIS A 82 4.81 2.73 19.19
CA HIS A 82 4.33 4.09 18.97
C HIS A 82 3.66 4.18 17.60
N TYR A 83 2.34 4.29 17.59
CA TYR A 83 1.55 4.42 16.37
C TYR A 83 1.52 5.88 15.91
N SER A 84 2.33 6.24 14.93
CA SER A 84 2.18 7.53 14.23
C SER A 84 1.28 7.35 13.01
N LEU A 85 0.05 7.87 13.07
CA LEU A 85 -0.83 7.99 11.90
C LEU A 85 -0.51 9.31 11.20
N THR A 86 0.23 9.25 10.10
CA THR A 86 0.41 10.41 9.21
C THR A 86 -0.54 10.25 8.03
N PHE A 87 -1.56 11.11 7.98
CA PHE A 87 -2.40 11.27 6.80
C PHE A 87 -1.74 12.33 5.90
N SER A 88 -1.52 11.99 4.62
CA SER A 88 -1.15 12.96 3.58
C SER A 88 -2.37 13.30 2.74
#